data_AF-A0A368GDH8-F1
#
_entry.id   AF-A0A368GDH8-F1
#
_cell.length_a   1.000
_cell.length_b   1.000
_cell.length_c   1.000
_cell.angle_alpha   90.00
_cell.angle_beta   90.00
_cell.angle_gamma   90.00
#
_symmetry.space_group_name_H-M   'P 1'
#
loop_
_entity.id
_entity.type
_entity.pdbx_description
1 polymer ?
#
loop_
_entity_poly.entity_id
_entity_poly.type
_entity_poly.pdbx_seq_one_letter_code
_entity_poly.pdbx_strand_id
1 'polypeptide(L)'
;MQEFYRITLARNTPYKEMRKRVLEWGGKYGVKKEVEEFYNENNKRGEERKKKVIAILDNAPKAYREYLALFDDTKTLEQIDEDEKKMHAEKPEEYNVVMYTNALARDYYYGIYRRNKPAVYYNPI
;
A
#
# COMPACT_ATOMS: atom_id res chain seq x y z
N MET A 1 26.32 -19.04 5.95
CA MET A 1 24.93 -18.86 5.46
C MET A 1 23.86 -19.28 6.47
N GLN A 2 23.87 -20.50 7.03
CA GLN A 2 22.83 -20.93 8.00
C GLN A 2 22.68 -19.99 9.21
N GLU A 3 23.79 -19.49 9.77
CA GLU A 3 23.77 -18.55 10.92
C GLU A 3 23.08 -17.22 10.57
N PHE A 4 23.37 -16.65 9.40
CA PHE A 4 22.72 -15.43 8.91
C PHE A 4 21.20 -15.59 8.79
N TYR A 5 20.73 -16.71 8.22
CA TYR A 5 19.30 -16.98 8.13
C TYR A 5 18.64 -17.18 9.49
N ARG A 6 19.33 -17.84 10.45
CA ARG A 6 18.82 -17.96 11.82
C ARG A 6 18.63 -16.60 12.49
N ILE A 7 19.53 -15.64 12.24
CA ILE A 7 19.40 -14.27 12.76
C ILE A 7 18.23 -13.55 12.07
N THR A 8 18.20 -13.54 10.74
CA THR A 8 17.26 -12.72 9.95
C THR A 8 15.82 -13.25 9.92
N LEU A 9 15.62 -14.55 10.14
CA LEU A 9 14.29 -15.17 10.18
C LEU A 9 13.73 -15.30 11.61
N ALA A 10 14.45 -14.82 12.62
CA ALA A 10 14.01 -14.88 14.01
C ALA A 10 12.83 -13.92 14.27
N ARG A 11 11.61 -14.45 14.19
CA ARG A 11 10.35 -13.67 14.34
C ARG A 11 10.13 -13.10 15.73
N ASN A 12 10.82 -13.62 16.75
CA ASN A 12 10.72 -13.19 18.14
C ASN A 12 11.80 -12.17 18.56
N THR A 13 12.66 -11.74 17.64
CA THR A 13 13.74 -10.80 17.95
C THR A 13 13.36 -9.39 17.48
N PRO A 14 13.47 -8.36 18.34
CA PRO A 14 13.28 -6.98 17.92
C PRO A 14 14.21 -6.63 16.75
N TYR A 15 13.68 -5.92 15.75
CA TYR A 15 14.44 -5.61 14.53
C TYR A 15 15.76 -4.87 14.80
N LYS A 16 15.80 -3.98 15.82
CA LYS A 16 17.03 -3.31 16.28
C LYS A 16 18.08 -4.30 16.77
N GLU A 17 17.66 -5.32 17.53
CA GLU A 17 18.53 -6.36 18.06
C GLU A 17 19.01 -7.30 16.95
N MET A 18 18.12 -7.66 16.02
CA MET A 18 18.49 -8.43 14.83
C MET A 18 19.57 -7.71 14.01
N ARG A 19 19.44 -6.39 13.77
CA ARG A 19 20.47 -5.59 13.07
C ARG A 19 21.83 -5.64 13.77
N LYS A 20 21.85 -5.53 15.10
CA LYS A 20 23.07 -5.64 15.89
C LYS A 20 23.74 -7.01 15.69
N ARG A 21 22.97 -8.09 15.75
CA ARG A 21 23.47 -9.46 15.53
C ARG A 21 23.98 -9.68 14.10
N VAL A 22 23.35 -9.08 13.09
CA VAL A 22 23.84 -9.13 11.71
C VAL A 22 25.17 -8.38 11.55
N LEU A 23 25.36 -7.25 12.26
CA LEU A 23 26.65 -6.54 12.28
C LEU A 23 27.76 -7.34 12.98
N GLU A 24 27.44 -7.99 14.10
CA GLU A 24 28.37 -8.91 14.80
C GLU A 24 28.74 -10.10 13.90
N TRP A 25 27.75 -10.69 13.23
CA TRP A 25 27.96 -11.72 12.21
C TRP A 25 28.84 -11.20 11.06
N GLY A 26 28.58 -10.00 10.54
CA GLY A 26 29.41 -9.38 9.50
C GLY A 26 30.85 -9.19 9.95
N GLY A 27 31.08 -8.81 11.21
CA GLY A 27 32.41 -8.72 11.82
C GLY A 27 33.14 -10.07 11.85
N LYS A 28 32.43 -11.14 12.27
CA LYS A 28 32.97 -12.51 12.32
C LYS A 28 33.42 -13.04 10.95
N TYR A 29 32.74 -12.63 9.88
CA TYR A 29 33.00 -13.10 8.52
C TYR A 29 33.70 -12.08 7.61
N GLY A 30 34.17 -10.95 8.16
CA GLY A 30 34.92 -9.94 7.41
C GLY A 30 34.10 -9.11 6.42
N VAL A 31 32.76 -9.13 6.52
CA VAL A 31 31.82 -8.40 5.64
C VAL A 31 31.06 -7.29 6.37
N LYS A 32 31.62 -6.79 7.48
CA LYS A 32 30.96 -5.81 8.35
C LYS A 32 30.66 -4.51 7.61
N LYS A 33 31.59 -4.06 6.76
CA LYS A 33 31.47 -2.79 6.04
C LYS A 33 30.32 -2.82 5.04
N GLU A 34 30.18 -3.91 4.31
CA GLU A 34 29.12 -4.16 3.33
C GLU A 34 27.74 -4.20 4.02
N VAL A 35 27.68 -4.81 5.23
CA VAL A 35 26.47 -4.82 6.05
C VAL A 35 26.10 -3.42 6.54
N GLU A 36 27.07 -2.62 6.97
CA GLU A 36 26.86 -1.23 7.40
C GLU A 36 26.37 -0.35 6.24
N GLU A 37 27.01 -0.46 5.07
CA GLU A 37 26.61 0.25 3.84
C GLU A 37 25.18 -0.14 3.43
N PHE A 38 24.86 -1.43 3.42
CA PHE A 38 23.50 -1.92 3.13
C PHE A 38 22.45 -1.32 4.07
N TYR A 39 22.73 -1.26 5.38
CA TYR A 39 21.78 -0.67 6.33
C TYR A 39 21.65 0.83 6.18
N ASN A 40 22.74 1.54 5.90
CA ASN A 40 22.71 2.98 5.67
C ASN A 40 21.90 3.33 4.42
N GLU A 41 22.12 2.62 3.32
CA GLU A 41 21.34 2.80 2.09
C GLU A 41 19.86 2.49 2.30
N ASN A 42 19.54 1.38 2.97
CA ASN A 42 18.15 1.02 3.23
C ASN A 42 17.45 2.01 4.16
N ASN A 43 18.14 2.56 5.16
CA ASN A 43 17.57 3.59 6.02
C ASN A 43 17.27 4.86 5.19
N LYS A 44 18.21 5.29 4.33
CA LYS A 44 18.00 6.44 3.44
C LYS A 44 16.81 6.24 2.49
N ARG A 45 16.77 5.10 1.79
CA ARG A 45 15.64 4.72 0.91
C ARG A 45 14.33 4.61 1.69
N GLY A 46 14.39 4.11 2.92
CA GLY A 46 13.25 4.01 3.83
C GLY A 46 12.67 5.37 4.20
N GLU A 47 13.50 6.33 4.57
CA GLU A 47 13.05 7.69 4.89
C GLU A 47 12.51 8.44 3.66
N GLU A 48 13.14 8.29 2.49
CA GLU A 48 12.63 8.84 1.23
C GLU A 48 11.27 8.25 0.87
N ARG A 49 11.13 6.92 0.97
CA ARG A 49 9.84 6.24 0.75
C ARG A 49 8.79 6.72 1.75
N LYS A 50 9.13 6.83 3.02
CA LYS A 50 8.22 7.30 4.08
C LYS A 50 7.68 8.70 3.76
N LYS A 51 8.56 9.64 3.40
CA LYS A 51 8.15 11.00 3.01
C LYS A 51 7.19 11.00 1.82
N LYS A 52 7.49 10.21 0.77
CA LYS A 52 6.61 10.07 -0.39
C LYS A 52 5.24 9.50 -0.03
N VAL A 53 5.20 8.42 0.76
CA VAL A 53 3.94 7.80 1.21
C VAL A 53 3.11 8.78 2.04
N ILE A 54 3.73 9.52 2.96
CA ILE A 54 3.02 10.53 3.77
C ILE A 54 2.41 11.60 2.86
N ALA A 55 3.17 12.14 1.90
CA ALA A 55 2.67 13.15 0.97
C ALA A 55 1.44 12.66 0.16
N ILE A 56 1.47 11.42 -0.34
CA ILE A 56 0.33 10.82 -1.05
C ILE A 56 -0.89 10.72 -0.12
N LEU A 57 -0.70 10.24 1.11
CA LEU A 57 -1.79 10.08 2.08
C LEU A 57 -2.38 11.42 2.52
N ASP A 58 -1.57 12.45 2.69
CA ASP A 58 -2.03 13.80 3.02
C ASP A 58 -2.88 14.41 1.90
N ASN A 59 -2.57 14.08 0.64
CA ASN A 59 -3.32 14.54 -0.54
C ASN A 59 -4.55 13.67 -0.85
N ALA A 60 -4.59 12.41 -0.41
CA ALA A 60 -5.62 11.44 -0.77
C ALA A 60 -7.06 11.92 -0.46
N PRO A 61 -7.38 12.56 0.68
CA PRO A 61 -8.73 13.08 0.92
C PRO A 61 -9.18 14.15 -0.07
N LYS A 62 -8.24 14.99 -0.54
CA LYS A 62 -8.52 16.00 -1.56
C LYS A 62 -8.76 15.34 -2.91
N ALA A 63 -7.87 14.43 -3.31
CA ALA A 63 -8.02 13.68 -4.55
C ALA A 63 -9.34 12.89 -4.59
N TYR A 64 -9.76 12.30 -3.47
CA TYR A 64 -11.04 11.60 -3.39
C TYR A 64 -12.24 12.53 -3.65
N ARG A 65 -12.23 13.76 -3.13
CA ARG A 65 -13.28 14.74 -3.42
C ARG A 65 -13.30 15.16 -4.87
N GLU A 66 -12.13 15.35 -5.47
CA GLU A 66 -12.01 15.65 -6.90
C GLU A 66 -12.51 14.50 -7.77
N TYR A 67 -12.22 13.26 -7.39
CA TYR A 67 -12.73 12.05 -8.04
C TYR A 67 -14.27 12.00 -8.00
N LEU A 68 -14.88 12.21 -6.83
CA LEU A 68 -16.34 12.22 -6.70
C LEU A 68 -17.00 13.30 -7.57
N ALA A 69 -16.35 14.45 -7.73
CA ALA A 69 -16.86 15.54 -8.57
C ALA A 69 -16.81 15.24 -10.07
N LEU A 70 -16.13 14.17 -10.51
CA LEU A 70 -16.15 13.75 -11.90
C LEU A 70 -17.53 13.20 -12.32
N PHE A 71 -18.24 12.58 -11.38
CA PHE A 71 -19.56 11.97 -11.57
C PHE A 71 -20.68 13.01 -11.47
N ASP A 72 -20.69 13.91 -12.44
CA ASP A 72 -21.72 14.91 -12.64
C ASP A 72 -22.84 14.35 -13.54
N ASP A 73 -24.09 14.39 -13.07
CA ASP A 73 -25.26 13.87 -13.82
C ASP A 73 -25.52 14.61 -15.14
N THR A 74 -24.89 15.76 -15.37
CA THR A 74 -24.96 16.49 -16.65
C THR A 74 -24.00 15.95 -17.71
N LYS A 75 -23.03 15.10 -17.33
CA LYS A 75 -22.03 14.53 -18.23
C LYS A 75 -22.46 13.18 -18.81
N THR A 76 -21.95 12.87 -19.99
CA THR A 76 -22.01 11.52 -20.55
C THR A 76 -20.97 10.60 -19.89
N LEU A 77 -21.18 9.30 -19.97
CA LEU A 77 -20.20 8.31 -19.48
C LEU A 77 -18.83 8.44 -20.18
N GLU A 78 -18.82 8.84 -21.45
CA GLU A 78 -17.57 9.07 -22.19
C GLU A 78 -16.79 10.27 -21.63
N GLN A 79 -17.49 11.37 -21.29
CA GLN A 79 -16.86 12.53 -20.66
C GLN A 79 -16.30 12.20 -19.27
N ILE A 80 -17.01 11.37 -18.50
CA ILE A 80 -16.53 10.90 -17.19
C ILE A 80 -15.26 10.04 -17.36
N ASP A 81 -15.22 9.13 -18.34
CA ASP A 81 -14.05 8.30 -18.62
C ASP A 81 -12.83 9.13 -19.06
N GLU A 82 -13.03 10.18 -19.87
CA GLU A 82 -11.97 11.13 -20.23
C GLU A 82 -11.43 11.90 -19.02
N ASP A 83 -12.33 12.37 -18.14
CA ASP A 83 -11.96 13.08 -16.92
C ASP A 83 -11.20 12.18 -15.93
N GLU A 84 -11.61 10.91 -15.77
CA GLU A 84 -10.89 9.93 -14.96
C GLU A 84 -9.48 9.68 -15.50
N LYS A 85 -9.33 9.50 -16.82
CA LYS A 85 -8.01 9.34 -17.48
C LYS A 85 -7.13 10.56 -17.25
N LYS A 86 -7.69 11.77 -17.34
CA LYS A 86 -6.97 13.02 -17.07
C LYS A 86 -6.53 13.09 -15.62
N MET A 87 -7.41 12.77 -14.66
CA MET A 87 -7.05 12.73 -13.24
C MET A 87 -5.91 11.73 -12.98
N HIS A 88 -5.98 10.53 -13.55
CA HIS A 88 -4.92 9.53 -13.43
C HIS A 88 -3.59 10.01 -14.02
N ALA A 89 -3.60 10.72 -15.14
CA ALA A 89 -2.40 11.28 -15.74
C ALA A 89 -1.79 12.42 -14.91
N GLU A 90 -2.63 13.26 -14.29
CA GLU A 90 -2.18 14.42 -13.50
C GLU A 90 -1.68 14.04 -12.09
N LYS A 91 -2.32 13.06 -11.44
CA LYS A 91 -2.02 12.66 -10.06
C LYS A 91 -2.07 11.13 -9.89
N PRO A 92 -1.15 10.38 -10.54
CA PRO A 92 -1.28 8.93 -10.62
C PRO A 92 -1.25 8.24 -9.26
N GLU A 93 -0.42 8.69 -8.32
CA GLU A 93 -0.32 8.07 -6.99
C GLU A 93 -1.60 8.26 -6.17
N GLU A 94 -2.12 9.49 -6.07
CA GLU A 94 -3.34 9.77 -5.35
C GLU A 94 -4.55 9.09 -5.99
N TYR A 95 -4.63 9.06 -7.33
CA TYR A 95 -5.66 8.35 -8.06
C TYR A 95 -5.65 6.85 -7.71
N ASN A 96 -4.47 6.22 -7.70
CA ASN A 96 -4.35 4.80 -7.33
C ASN A 96 -4.82 4.52 -5.90
N VAL A 97 -4.53 5.42 -4.95
CA VAL A 97 -5.04 5.32 -3.57
C VAL A 97 -6.57 5.41 -3.53
N VAL A 98 -7.16 6.33 -4.30
CA VAL A 98 -8.62 6.46 -4.42
C VAL A 98 -9.23 5.17 -4.96
N MET A 99 -8.71 4.64 -6.07
CA MET A 99 -9.22 3.42 -6.70
C MET A 99 -9.12 2.21 -5.78
N TYR A 100 -7.99 2.04 -5.09
CA TYR A 100 -7.81 0.96 -4.13
C TYR A 100 -8.78 1.07 -2.96
N THR A 101 -8.99 2.27 -2.42
CA THR A 101 -9.90 2.52 -1.30
C THR A 101 -11.36 2.27 -1.71
N ASN A 102 -11.76 2.70 -2.90
CA ASN A 102 -13.09 2.41 -3.46
C ASN A 102 -13.32 0.91 -3.64
N ALA A 103 -12.32 0.17 -4.15
CA ALA A 103 -12.41 -1.29 -4.28
C ALA A 103 -12.57 -1.96 -2.91
N LEU A 104 -11.81 -1.54 -1.90
CA LEU A 104 -11.95 -2.05 -0.53
C LEU A 104 -13.33 -1.75 0.07
N ALA A 105 -13.83 -0.51 -0.09
CA ALA A 105 -15.15 -0.12 0.40
C ALA A 105 -16.24 -0.94 -0.28
N ARG A 106 -16.17 -1.09 -1.61
CA ARG A 106 -17.06 -1.95 -2.39
C ARG A 106 -17.06 -3.37 -1.84
N ASP A 107 -15.90 -3.99 -1.71
CA ASP A 107 -15.79 -5.37 -1.24
C ASP A 107 -16.31 -5.54 0.20
N TYR A 108 -16.13 -4.53 1.05
CA TYR A 108 -16.75 -4.48 2.38
C TYR A 108 -18.28 -4.45 2.30
N TYR A 109 -18.85 -3.52 1.53
CA TYR A 109 -20.31 -3.37 1.38
C TYR A 109 -20.94 -4.61 0.73
N TYR A 110 -20.41 -5.08 -0.39
CA TYR A 110 -20.95 -6.26 -1.09
C TYR A 110 -20.64 -7.57 -0.35
N GLY A 111 -19.52 -7.65 0.38
CA GLY A 111 -19.19 -8.78 1.23
C GLY A 111 -20.11 -8.91 2.46
N ILE A 112 -20.61 -7.79 2.99
CA ILE A 112 -21.67 -7.79 4.00
C ILE A 112 -23.02 -8.14 3.37
N TYR A 113 -23.36 -7.52 2.24
CA TYR A 113 -24.62 -7.79 1.53
C TYR A 113 -24.77 -9.27 1.15
N ARG A 114 -23.70 -9.93 0.70
CA ARG A 114 -23.70 -11.35 0.38
C ARG A 114 -23.86 -12.26 1.59
N ARG A 115 -23.34 -11.86 2.76
CA ARG A 115 -23.46 -12.61 4.02
C ARG A 115 -24.83 -12.46 4.68
N ASN A 116 -25.48 -11.31 4.49
CA ASN A 116 -26.73 -10.95 5.16
C ASN A 116 -27.97 -11.06 4.26
N LYS A 117 -27.84 -11.58 3.03
CA LYS A 117 -29.03 -11.89 2.20
C LYS A 117 -29.77 -13.08 2.83
N PRO A 118 -31.04 -12.94 3.27
CA PRO A 118 -31.85 -14.11 3.53
C PRO A 118 -31.95 -14.92 2.24
N ALA A 119 -31.89 -16.25 2.35
CA ALA A 119 -32.13 -17.14 1.23
C ALA A 119 -33.58 -16.93 0.76
N VAL A 120 -33.77 -16.06 -0.22
CA VAL A 120 -35.05 -15.94 -0.90
C VAL A 120 -35.14 -17.15 -1.82
N TYR A 121 -35.72 -18.23 -1.31
CA TYR A 121 -36.17 -19.33 -2.16
C TYR A 121 -37.23 -18.76 -3.10
N TYR A 122 -36.84 -18.56 -4.35
CA TYR A 122 -37.78 -18.32 -5.42
C TYR A 122 -38.57 -19.64 -5.59
N ASN A 123 -39.83 -19.65 -5.19
CA ASN A 123 -40.75 -20.73 -5.50
C ASN A 123 -41.46 -20.33 -6.81
N PRO A 124 -41.06 -20.86 -7.98
CA PRO A 124 -41.82 -20.63 -9.19
C PRO A 124 -43.15 -21.38 -9.05
N ILE A 125 -44.26 -20.62 -9.00
CA ILE A 125 -45.61 -21.15 -9.28
C ILE A 125 -45.74 -21.25 -10.79
#